data_AF-A0A915M5Q9-F1
#
_entry.id   AF-A0A915M5Q9-F1
#
_cell.length_a   1.000
_cell.length_b   1.000
_cell.length_c   1.000
_cell.angle_alpha   90.00
_cell.angle_beta   90.00
_cell.angle_gamma   90.00
#
_symmetry.space_group_name_H-M   'P 1'
#
loop_
_entity.id
_entity.type
_entity.pdbx_description
1 polymer ?
#
loop_
_entity_poly.entity_id
_entity_poly.type
_entity_poly.pdbx_seq_one_letter_code
_entity_poly.pdbx_strand_id
1 'polypeptide(L)'
;MERLSEKDTSQLLRQATLQHLDKFATDGLRTLCVAYKIVDGEYCEKWLRLNEALIDLENKDKRVDALYEEMECDLILLGATAIEDKLQDGVPQQLPHWLMQILNYGF
;
A
#
# COMPACT_ATOMS: atom_id res chain seq x y z
N MET A 1 -5.66 3.24 4.55
CA MET A 1 -5.04 4.08 5.61
C MET A 1 -5.61 3.77 7.01
N GLU A 2 -6.29 2.64 7.18
CA GLU A 2 -7.03 2.31 8.42
C GLU A 2 -6.11 1.87 9.57
N ARG A 3 -4.87 1.51 9.25
CA ARG A 3 -3.87 1.00 10.20
C ARG A 3 -2.92 2.08 10.73
N LEU A 4 -3.21 3.34 10.43
CA LEU A 4 -2.38 4.48 10.84
C LEU A 4 -2.78 4.99 12.22
N SER A 5 -1.81 5.36 13.05
CA SER A 5 -2.04 6.07 14.31
C SER A 5 -2.62 7.45 14.03
N GLU A 6 -3.81 7.72 14.60
CA GLU A 6 -4.49 9.02 14.49
C GLU A 6 -3.80 10.14 15.27
N LYS A 7 -3.04 9.77 16.30
CA LYS A 7 -2.39 10.72 17.23
C LYS A 7 -1.00 11.11 16.75
N ASP A 8 -0.27 10.16 16.19
CA ASP A 8 1.15 10.35 15.83
C ASP A 8 1.31 10.81 14.38
N THR A 9 0.32 10.52 13.53
CA THR A 9 0.34 11.01 12.15
C THR A 9 -0.18 12.44 12.07
N SER A 10 0.64 13.36 11.53
CA SER A 10 0.20 14.71 11.22
C SER A 10 -1.00 14.70 10.26
N GLN A 11 -2.11 15.32 10.69
CA GLN A 11 -3.34 15.39 9.90
C GLN A 11 -3.12 16.09 8.54
N LEU A 12 -2.26 17.11 8.52
CA LEU A 12 -1.87 17.79 7.28
C LEU A 12 -1.12 16.85 6.32
N LEU A 13 -0.18 16.05 6.85
CA LEU A 13 0.57 15.08 6.05
C LEU A 13 -0.36 14.00 5.48
N ARG A 14 -1.29 13.50 6.30
CA ARG A 14 -2.29 12.52 5.88
C ARG A 14 -3.17 13.05 4.75
N GLN A 15 -3.71 14.25 4.93
CA GLN A 15 -4.57 14.88 3.92
C GLN A 15 -3.82 15.15 2.62
N ALA A 16 -2.61 15.71 2.70
CA ALA A 16 -1.78 15.95 1.52
C ALA A 16 -1.42 14.65 0.80
N THR A 17 -1.08 13.59 1.55
CA THR A 17 -0.76 12.28 0.97
C THR A 17 -1.97 11.67 0.27
N LEU A 18 -3.17 11.78 0.84
CA LEU A 18 -4.41 11.33 0.19
C LEU A 18 -4.66 12.07 -1.13
N GLN A 19 -4.52 13.39 -1.13
CA GLN A 19 -4.67 14.19 -2.36
C GLN A 19 -3.66 13.80 -3.44
N HIS A 20 -2.40 13.52 -3.04
CA HIS A 20 -1.39 13.04 -3.97
C HIS A 20 -1.71 11.65 -4.52
N LEU A 21 -2.20 10.73 -3.69
CA LEU A 21 -2.61 9.40 -4.12
C LEU A 21 -3.74 9.45 -5.15
N ASP A 22 -4.78 10.27 -4.91
CA ASP A 22 -5.89 10.44 -5.85
C ASP A 22 -5.40 10.99 -7.20
N LYS A 23 -4.47 11.95 -7.16
CA LYS A 23 -3.84 12.49 -8.36
C LYS A 23 -3.03 11.44 -9.11
N PHE A 24 -2.15 10.72 -8.42
CA PHE A 24 -1.33 9.68 -9.03
C PHE A 24 -2.15 8.53 -9.61
N ALA A 25 -3.26 8.15 -8.97
CA ALA A 25 -4.19 7.17 -9.49
C ALA A 25 -4.89 7.67 -10.77
N THR A 26 -5.26 8.96 -10.82
CA THR A 26 -5.84 9.59 -12.02
C THR A 26 -4.83 9.61 -13.17
N ASP A 27 -3.56 9.82 -12.86
CA ASP A 27 -2.46 9.82 -13.83
C ASP A 27 -2.05 8.39 -14.26
N GLY A 28 -2.71 7.34 -13.72
CA GLY A 28 -2.45 5.94 -14.07
C GLY A 28 -1.20 5.33 -13.43
N LEU A 29 -0.63 6.01 -12.41
CA LEU A 29 0.56 5.54 -11.71
C LEU A 29 0.20 4.51 -10.63
N ARG A 30 1.09 3.55 -10.40
CA ARG A 30 0.96 2.64 -9.25
C ARG A 30 1.47 3.33 -8.00
N THR A 31 0.62 3.42 -6.98
CA THR A 31 0.97 4.07 -5.72
C THR A 31 1.26 3.07 -4.61
N LEU A 32 2.23 3.37 -3.74
CA LEU A 32 2.51 2.61 -2.51
C LEU A 32 2.59 3.55 -1.31
N CYS A 33 1.78 3.32 -0.27
CA CYS A 33 1.89 4.05 0.99
C CYS A 33 2.98 3.45 1.87
N VAL A 34 3.76 4.29 2.54
CA VAL A 34 4.83 3.88 3.45
C VAL A 34 4.56 4.45 4.84
N ALA A 35 4.57 3.59 5.84
CA ALA A 35 4.37 3.93 7.24
C ALA A 35 5.28 3.06 8.11
N TYR A 36 5.59 3.52 9.32
CA TYR A 36 6.49 2.83 10.24
C TYR A 36 5.97 2.90 11.68
N LYS A 37 6.46 2.00 12.53
CA LYS A 37 6.17 2.00 13.97
C LYS A 37 7.49 1.99 14.73
N ILE A 38 7.57 2.80 15.79
CA ILE A 38 8.68 2.73 16.72
C ILE A 38 8.30 1.69 17.78
N VAL A 39 9.11 0.64 17.91
CA VAL A 39 8.93 -0.42 18.89
C VAL A 39 10.04 -0.34 19.92
N ASP A 40 9.70 -0.52 21.19
CA ASP A 40 10.66 -0.55 22.28
C ASP A 40 11.23 -1.96 22.50
N GLY A 41 12.22 -2.07 23.40
CA GLY A 41 12.88 -3.34 23.69
C GLY A 41 11.92 -4.38 24.27
N GLU A 42 11.01 -3.97 25.15
CA GLU A 42 10.05 -4.87 25.80
C GLU A 42 9.05 -5.45 24.77
N TYR A 43 8.56 -4.60 23.86
CA TYR A 43 7.70 -5.03 22.76
C TYR A 43 8.43 -6.00 21.83
N CYS A 44 9.69 -5.72 21.48
CA CYS A 44 10.52 -6.61 20.68
C CYS A 44 10.70 -7.98 21.35
N GLU A 45 10.97 -8.02 22.66
CA GLU A 45 11.08 -9.28 23.41
C GLU A 45 9.75 -10.05 23.41
N LYS A 46 8.63 -9.37 23.65
CA LYS A 46 7.28 -9.96 23.55
C LYS A 46 6.99 -10.50 22.15
N TRP A 47 7.57 -9.88 21.12
CA TRP A 47 7.41 -10.33 19.74
C TRP A 47 8.04 -11.69 19.44
N LEU A 48 8.99 -12.13 20.26
CA LEU A 48 9.66 -13.43 20.07
C LEU A 48 8.70 -14.62 20.16
N ARG A 49 7.48 -14.43 20.70
CA ARG A 49 6.38 -15.42 20.63
C ARG A 49 5.98 -15.80 19.19
N LEU A 50 6.40 -15.02 18.19
CA LEU A 50 6.30 -15.40 16.79
C LEU A 50 7.01 -16.73 16.50
N ASN A 51 8.16 -16.99 17.15
CA ASN A 51 8.87 -18.26 16.99
C ASN A 51 8.03 -19.45 17.46
N GLU A 52 7.31 -19.29 18.57
CA GLU A 52 6.39 -20.31 19.08
C GLU A 52 5.18 -20.50 18.17
N ALA A 53 4.68 -19.42 17.56
CA ALA A 53 3.60 -19.50 16.57
C ALA A 53 4.04 -20.23 15.30
N LEU A 54 5.28 -20.01 14.83
CA LEU A 54 5.81 -20.62 13.61
C LEU A 54 5.99 -22.14 13.69
N ILE A 55 6.24 -22.67 14.90
CA ILE A 55 6.42 -24.11 15.14
C ILE A 55 5.12 -24.84 15.53
N ASP A 56 4.00 -24.13 15.63
CA ASP A 56 2.69 -24.73 15.92
C ASP A 56 2.21 -25.56 14.72
N LEU A 57 2.00 -26.86 14.88
CA LEU A 57 1.65 -27.73 13.74
C LEU A 57 0.19 -27.60 13.31
N GLU A 58 -0.69 -27.07 14.16
CA GLU A 58 -2.14 -27.08 13.94
C GLU A 58 -2.69 -25.68 13.70
N ASN A 59 -2.14 -24.66 14.40
CA ASN A 59 -2.68 -23.30 14.40
C ASN A 59 -1.69 -22.23 13.90
N LYS A 60 -0.58 -22.63 13.27
CA LYS A 60 0.46 -21.70 12.78
C LYS A 60 -0.11 -20.47 12.08
N ASP A 61 -0.87 -20.68 11.01
CA ASP A 61 -1.29 -19.60 10.12
C ASP A 61 -2.12 -18.57 10.89
N LYS A 62 -3.12 -19.03 11.67
CA LYS A 62 -3.94 -18.16 12.52
C LYS A 62 -3.12 -17.38 13.56
N ARG A 63 -2.16 -18.04 14.21
CA ARG A 63 -1.34 -17.41 15.25
C ARG A 63 -0.37 -16.39 14.66
N VAL A 64 0.25 -16.72 13.53
CA VAL A 64 1.16 -15.83 12.80
C VAL A 64 0.41 -14.62 12.26
N ASP A 65 -0.75 -14.82 11.65
CA ASP A 65 -1.60 -13.74 11.14
C ASP A 65 -2.02 -12.79 12.25
N ALA A 66 -2.48 -13.31 13.39
CA ALA A 66 -2.85 -12.48 14.54
C ALA A 66 -1.68 -11.64 15.07
N LEU A 67 -0.46 -12.19 15.04
CA LEU A 67 0.74 -11.43 15.37
C LEU A 67 0.98 -10.37 14.30
N TYR A 68 1.05 -10.70 13.01
CA TYR A 68 1.27 -9.66 12.00
C TYR A 68 0.23 -8.53 12.04
N GLU A 69 -1.04 -8.87 12.27
CA GLU A 69 -2.12 -7.91 12.47
C GLU A 69 -1.81 -6.92 13.60
N GLU A 70 -1.34 -7.41 14.75
CA GLU A 70 -0.97 -6.58 15.91
C GLU A 70 0.23 -5.65 15.62
N MET A 71 1.25 -6.15 14.90
CA MET A 71 2.43 -5.35 14.56
C MET A 71 2.12 -4.26 13.55
N GLU A 72 1.25 -4.56 12.59
CA GLU A 72 0.88 -3.68 11.50
C GLU A 72 -0.28 -2.73 11.87
N CYS A 73 -0.52 -2.48 13.16
CA CYS A 73 -1.45 -1.46 13.66
C CYS A 73 -0.73 -0.26 14.29
N ASP A 74 -1.40 0.89 14.36
CA ASP A 74 -0.90 2.16 14.91
C ASP A 74 0.38 2.68 14.24
N LEU A 75 0.44 2.59 12.92
CA LEU A 75 1.60 3.02 12.14
C LEU A 75 1.62 4.54 11.92
N ILE A 76 2.80 5.15 11.92
CA ILE A 76 3.01 6.56 11.60
C ILE A 76 3.22 6.69 10.09
N LEU A 77 2.38 7.48 9.43
CA LEU A 77 2.51 7.72 8.00
C LEU A 77 3.78 8.51 7.69
N LEU A 78 4.59 7.98 6.77
CA LEU A 78 5.76 8.68 6.23
C LEU A 78 5.41 9.35 4.90
N GLY A 79 4.60 8.69 4.06
CA GLY A 79 4.11 9.25 2.79
C GLY A 79 3.69 8.17 1.80
N ALA A 80 3.81 8.49 0.52
CA ALA A 80 3.54 7.55 -0.57
C ALA A 80 4.51 7.75 -1.74
N THR A 81 4.77 6.67 -2.47
CA THR A 81 5.49 6.67 -3.74
C THR A 81 4.52 6.45 -4.90
N ALA A 82 4.91 6.89 -6.10
CA ALA A 82 4.19 6.63 -7.34
C ALA A 82 5.18 6.13 -8.40
N ILE A 83 4.85 5.03 -9.04
CA ILE A 83 5.67 4.36 -10.04
C ILE A 83 4.91 4.39 -11.36
N GLU A 84 5.57 4.90 -12.39
CA GLU A 84 5.07 4.88 -13.75
C GLU A 84 5.48 3.58 -14.44
N ASP A 85 4.49 2.81 -14.90
CA ASP A 85 4.73 1.69 -15.80
C ASP A 85 4.96 2.24 -17.21
N LYS A 86 6.22 2.23 -17.67
CA LYS A 86 6.54 2.71 -19.02
C LYS A 86 5.83 1.86 -20.07
N LEU A 87 5.03 2.53 -20.90
CA LEU A 87 4.43 1.93 -22.09
C LEU A 87 5.46 1.83 -23.22
N GLN A 88 5.22 0.91 -24.15
CA GLN A 88 6.00 0.85 -25.40
C GLN A 88 5.75 2.10 -26.24
N ASP A 89 6.75 2.49 -27.03
CA ASP A 89 6.66 3.64 -27.92
C ASP A 89 5.47 3.52 -28.89
N GLY A 90 4.70 4.58 -29.04
CA GLY A 90 3.55 4.65 -29.96
C GLY A 90 2.22 4.13 -29.39
N VAL A 91 2.23 3.37 -28.28
CA VAL A 91 1.00 2.85 -27.64
C VAL A 91 0.04 3.97 -27.23
N PRO A 92 0.47 5.08 -26.60
CA PRO A 92 -0.44 6.14 -26.19
C PRO A 92 -1.16 6.82 -27.35
N GLN A 93 -0.51 6.93 -28.51
CA GLN A 93 -1.07 7.59 -29.70
C GLN A 93 -1.97 6.65 -30.51
N GLN A 94 -1.69 5.36 -30.46
CA GLN A 94 -2.34 4.36 -31.30
C GLN A 94 -3.71 3.93 -30.73
N LEU A 95 -3.87 3.91 -29.40
CA LEU A 95 -5.14 3.57 -28.72
C LEU A 95 -6.33 4.45 -29.15
N PRO A 96 -6.27 5.80 -29.12
CA PRO A 96 -7.37 6.64 -29.57
C PRO A 96 -7.68 6.47 -31.06
N HIS A 97 -6.64 6.28 -31.89
CA HIS A 97 -6.81 6.04 -33.32
C HIS A 97 -7.62 4.76 -33.58
N TRP A 98 -7.35 3.69 -32.82
CA TRP A 98 -8.02 2.40 -32.97
C TRP A 98 -9.46 2.46 -32.47
N LEU A 99 -9.71 3.16 -31.36
CA LEU A 99 -11.07 3.42 -30.88
C LEU A 99 -11.91 4.19 -31.90
N MET A 100 -11.33 5.22 -32.52
CA MET A 100 -12.01 5.99 -33.58
C MET A 100 -12.30 5.14 -34.82
N GLN A 101 -11.41 4.21 -35.19
CA GLN A 101 -11.67 3.30 -36.30
C GLN A 101 -12.79 2.30 -35.97
N ILE A 102 -12.82 1.74 -34.76
CA ILE A 102 -13.91 0.83 -34.34
C ILE A 102 -15.26 1.56 -34.32
N LEU A 103 -15.32 2.77 -33.76
CA LEU A 103 -16.57 3.55 -33.69
C LEU A 103 -17.08 4.00 -35.06
N ASN A 104 -16.18 4.33 -36.00
CA ASN A 104 -16.56 4.84 -37.33
C ASN A 104 -16.79 3.73 -38.37
N TYR A 105 -16.09 2.60 -38.26
CA TYR A 105 -16.06 1.59 -39.31
C TYR A 105 -16.55 0.21 -38.86
N GLY A 106 -16.81 0.00 -37.57
CA GLY A 106 -17.53 -1.17 -37.03
C GLY A 106 -17.04 -2.52 -37.54
N PHE A 107 -16.14 -3.16 -36.79
CA PHE A 107 -16.07 -4.63 -36.80
C PHE A 107 -17.02 -5.18 -35.75
#